data_AF-A0A2V8BID8-F1
#
_entry.id   AF-A0A2V8BID8-F1
#
_cell.length_a   1.000
_cell.length_b   1.000
_cell.length_c   1.000
_cell.angle_alpha   90.00
_cell.angle_beta   90.00
_cell.angle_gamma   90.00
#
_symmetry.space_group_name_H-M   'P 1'
#
loop_
_entity.id
_entity.type
_entity.pdbx_description
1 polymer ?
#
loop_
_entity_poly.entity_id
_entity_poly.type
_entity_poly.pdbx_seq_one_letter_code
_entity_poly.pdbx_strand_id
1 'polypeptide(L)'
;DGRFEQALVSYAEAEARFNRYAPVRQIFASDYSHVMANQLWLLYRLARYDELIDKAQAAPEPAAPHFWSGCAFFEKGRAEEQADARLAWFTRAEDELRHAIEATPADWDTKYDFELVTRLAAALRQQPQTPPRQLMQLLRPQPKPGAKPVKRVG
;
A
#
# COMPACT_ATOMS: atom_id res chain seq x y z
N ASP A 1 -7.22 3.16 -22.50
CA ASP A 1 -6.88 4.13 -21.42
C ASP A 1 -8.06 4.34 -20.48
N GLY A 2 -7.82 4.16 -19.18
CA GLY A 2 -8.84 4.42 -18.16
C GLY A 2 -8.96 5.92 -17.89
N ARG A 3 -10.19 6.45 -17.83
CA ARG A 3 -10.45 7.87 -17.51
C ARG A 3 -10.39 8.11 -16.00
N PHE A 4 -9.26 7.76 -15.37
CA PHE A 4 -9.11 7.73 -13.91
C PHE A 4 -9.25 9.10 -13.25
N GLU A 5 -8.70 10.15 -13.84
CA GLU A 5 -8.87 11.52 -13.32
C GLU A 5 -10.34 11.94 -13.29
N GLN A 6 -11.10 11.68 -14.37
CA GLN A 6 -12.53 12.00 -14.42
C GLN A 6 -13.34 11.19 -13.40
N ALA A 7 -12.98 9.92 -13.22
CA ALA A 7 -13.59 9.07 -12.21
C ALA A 7 -13.30 9.60 -10.79
N LEU A 8 -12.07 10.04 -10.52
CA LEU A 8 -11.67 10.58 -9.22
C LEU A 8 -12.45 11.86 -8.89
N VAL A 9 -12.60 12.77 -9.86
CA VAL A 9 -13.45 13.96 -9.72
C VAL A 9 -14.90 13.56 -9.41
N SER A 10 -15.44 12.59 -10.14
CA SER A 10 -16.83 12.12 -9.95
C SER A 10 -17.07 11.54 -8.54
N TYR A 11 -16.12 10.77 -8.02
CA TYR A 11 -16.22 10.24 -6.65
C TYR A 11 -15.99 11.30 -5.58
N ALA A 12 -15.12 12.28 -5.81
CA ALA A 12 -14.95 13.42 -4.90
C ALA A 12 -16.24 14.27 -4.80
N GLU A 13 -16.95 14.46 -5.92
CA GLU A 13 -18.26 15.10 -5.91
C GLU A 13 -19.31 14.28 -5.12
N ALA A 14 -19.27 12.96 -5.22
CA ALA A 14 -20.15 12.08 -4.45
C ALA A 14 -19.84 12.16 -2.95
N GLU A 15 -18.57 12.11 -2.55
CA GLU A 15 -18.13 12.34 -1.16
C GLU A 15 -18.64 13.68 -0.63
N ALA A 16 -18.51 14.75 -1.41
CA ALA A 16 -19.00 16.07 -1.02
C ALA A 16 -20.52 16.08 -0.75
N ARG A 17 -21.32 15.29 -1.47
CA ARG A 17 -22.77 15.17 -1.20
C ARG A 17 -23.04 14.47 0.12
N PHE A 18 -22.31 13.41 0.46
CA PHE A 18 -22.41 12.76 1.77
C PHE A 18 -22.00 13.69 2.91
N ASN A 19 -20.96 14.51 2.70
CA ASN A 19 -20.45 15.42 3.72
C ASN A 19 -21.32 16.67 3.96
N ARG A 20 -22.25 17.00 3.06
CA ARG A 20 -23.20 18.13 3.26
C ARG A 20 -24.16 17.89 4.43
N TYR A 21 -24.48 16.63 4.74
CA TYR A 21 -25.43 16.28 5.78
C TYR A 21 -24.95 15.06 6.55
N ALA A 22 -24.42 15.27 7.77
CA ALA A 22 -23.85 14.21 8.61
C ALA A 22 -24.76 12.97 8.80
N PRO A 23 -26.10 13.09 8.93
CA PRO A 23 -26.97 11.92 9.03
C PRO A 23 -26.97 11.05 7.76
N VAL A 24 -26.79 11.65 6.57
CA VAL A 24 -26.79 10.92 5.29
C VAL A 24 -25.61 9.95 5.23
N ARG A 25 -24.43 10.37 5.70
CA ARG A 25 -23.24 9.50 5.77
C ARG A 25 -23.49 8.26 6.64
N GLN A 26 -24.27 8.39 7.72
CA GLN A 26 -24.58 7.26 8.61
C GLN A 26 -25.65 6.34 8.01
N ILE A 27 -26.71 6.91 7.42
CA ILE A 27 -27.79 6.13 6.78
C ILE A 27 -27.27 5.33 5.59
N PHE A 28 -26.35 5.91 4.81
CA PHE A 28 -25.77 5.31 3.61
C PHE A 28 -24.29 4.96 3.80
N ALA A 29 -23.93 4.41 4.96
CA ALA A 29 -22.54 4.14 5.32
C ALA A 29 -21.83 3.17 4.35
N SER A 30 -22.55 2.20 3.77
CA SER A 30 -21.99 1.28 2.77
C SER A 30 -21.65 2.00 1.46
N ASP A 31 -22.57 2.82 0.93
CA ASP A 31 -22.32 3.60 -0.29
C ASP A 31 -21.20 4.60 -0.10
N TYR A 32 -21.17 5.28 1.05
CA TYR A 32 -20.07 6.16 1.41
C TYR A 32 -18.74 5.41 1.45
N SER A 33 -18.70 4.22 2.05
CA SER A 33 -17.49 3.38 2.08
C SER A 33 -17.05 2.96 0.67
N HIS A 34 -17.97 2.61 -0.22
CA HIS A 34 -17.65 2.32 -1.62
C HIS A 34 -17.08 3.53 -2.37
N VAL A 35 -17.63 4.73 -2.14
CA VAL A 35 -17.07 5.96 -2.73
C VAL A 35 -15.64 6.19 -2.25
N MET A 36 -15.39 6.04 -0.94
CA MET A 36 -14.05 6.20 -0.37
C MET A 36 -13.07 5.14 -0.91
N ALA A 37 -13.49 3.87 -0.96
CA ALA A 37 -12.67 2.77 -1.48
C ALA A 37 -12.23 3.04 -2.93
N ASN A 38 -13.16 3.51 -3.77
CA ASN A 38 -12.86 3.85 -5.15
C ASN A 38 -11.89 5.03 -5.28
N GLN A 39 -12.00 6.05 -4.42
CA GLN A 39 -11.04 7.16 -4.42
C GLN A 39 -9.63 6.68 -4.04
N LEU A 40 -9.48 5.86 -3.00
CA LEU A 40 -8.18 5.32 -2.59
C LEU A 40 -7.56 4.48 -3.71
N TRP A 41 -8.35 3.59 -4.33
CA TRP A 41 -7.91 2.81 -5.49
C TRP A 41 -7.47 3.69 -6.66
N LEU A 42 -8.25 4.71 -7.01
CA LEU A 42 -7.93 5.63 -8.12
C LEU A 42 -6.66 6.44 -7.84
N LEU A 43 -6.51 6.96 -6.63
CA LEU A 43 -5.30 7.69 -6.22
C LEU A 43 -4.06 6.80 -6.31
N TYR A 44 -4.18 5.53 -5.91
CA TYR A 44 -3.10 4.55 -6.07
C TYR A 44 -2.76 4.32 -7.55
N ARG A 45 -3.76 4.13 -8.41
CA ARG A 45 -3.57 3.94 -9.86
C ARG A 45 -2.94 5.15 -10.56
N LEU A 46 -3.17 6.35 -10.03
CA LEU A 46 -2.58 7.61 -10.52
C LEU A 46 -1.21 7.91 -9.89
N ALA A 47 -0.69 7.04 -9.03
CA ALA A 47 0.53 7.25 -8.24
C ALA A 47 0.51 8.53 -7.38
N ARG A 48 -0.69 8.99 -6.98
CA ARG A 48 -0.90 10.15 -6.10
C ARG A 48 -0.87 9.71 -4.63
N TYR A 49 0.26 9.14 -4.22
CA TYR A 49 0.39 8.43 -2.95
C TYR A 49 0.22 9.33 -1.72
N ASP A 50 0.70 10.57 -1.78
CA ASP A 50 0.53 11.52 -0.66
C ASP A 50 -0.95 11.83 -0.40
N GLU A 51 -1.70 12.12 -1.47
CA GLU A 51 -3.15 12.36 -1.37
C GLU A 51 -3.94 11.12 -0.94
N LEU A 52 -3.49 9.93 -1.35
CA LEU A 52 -4.05 8.67 -0.88
C LEU A 52 -3.89 8.55 0.64
N ILE A 53 -2.67 8.74 1.14
CA ILE A 53 -2.35 8.62 2.58
C ILE A 53 -3.18 9.63 3.38
N ASP A 54 -3.27 10.88 2.93
CA ASP A 54 -4.09 11.90 3.60
C ASP A 54 -5.57 11.52 3.59
N LYS A 55 -6.10 11.04 2.46
CA LYS A 55 -7.51 10.63 2.34
C LYS A 55 -7.82 9.39 3.19
N ALA A 56 -6.89 8.45 3.31
CA ALA A 56 -7.06 7.23 4.08
C ALA A 56 -7.28 7.51 5.58
N GLN A 57 -6.70 8.58 6.13
CA GLN A 57 -6.88 8.97 7.54
C GLN A 57 -8.35 9.24 7.93
N ALA A 58 -9.18 9.66 6.97
CA ALA A 58 -10.59 9.99 7.18
C ALA A 58 -11.56 8.91 6.64
N ALA A 59 -11.02 7.89 5.98
CA ALA A 59 -11.82 6.85 5.34
C ALA A 59 -12.32 5.83 6.38
N PRO A 60 -13.55 5.30 6.19
CA PRO A 60 -14.11 4.30 7.09
C PRO A 60 -13.46 2.93 6.83
N GLU A 61 -13.43 2.06 7.84
CA GLU A 61 -12.77 0.74 7.76
C GLU A 61 -13.18 -0.11 6.54
N PRO A 62 -14.47 -0.17 6.13
CA PRO A 62 -14.85 -0.94 4.95
C PRO A 62 -14.27 -0.42 3.62
N ALA A 63 -13.66 0.77 3.61
CA ALA A 63 -12.92 1.28 2.46
C ALA A 63 -11.47 0.75 2.39
N ALA A 64 -11.06 -0.08 3.35
CA ALA A 64 -9.71 -0.64 3.49
C ALA A 64 -8.59 0.43 3.53
N PRO A 65 -8.70 1.47 4.36
CA PRO A 65 -7.72 2.56 4.40
C PRO A 65 -6.31 2.08 4.71
N HIS A 66 -6.18 1.16 5.68
CA HIS A 66 -4.91 0.59 6.10
C HIS A 66 -4.21 -0.17 4.97
N PHE A 67 -4.95 -0.98 4.21
CA PHE A 67 -4.40 -1.67 3.04
C PHE A 67 -3.83 -0.68 2.02
N TRP A 68 -4.63 0.31 1.62
CA TRP A 68 -4.22 1.28 0.61
C TRP A 68 -3.04 2.15 1.07
N SER A 69 -3.03 2.60 2.33
CA SER A 69 -1.90 3.32 2.93
C SER A 69 -0.63 2.47 2.93
N GLY A 70 -0.75 1.19 3.29
CA GLY A 70 0.35 0.22 3.23
C GLY A 70 0.97 0.12 1.84
N CYS A 71 0.15 -0.05 0.80
CA CYS A 71 0.61 -0.06 -0.59
C CYS A 71 1.27 1.27 -0.99
N ALA A 72 0.69 2.40 -0.61
CA ALA A 72 1.24 3.72 -0.92
C ALA A 72 2.61 3.95 -0.26
N PHE A 73 2.75 3.61 1.03
CA PHE A 73 4.04 3.70 1.73
C PHE A 73 5.09 2.77 1.13
N PHE A 74 4.70 1.57 0.70
CA PHE A 74 5.59 0.65 -0.02
C PHE A 74 6.13 1.28 -1.32
N GLU A 75 5.26 1.88 -2.14
CA GLU A 75 5.69 2.54 -3.38
C GLU A 75 6.59 3.74 -3.12
N LYS A 76 6.31 4.54 -2.08
CA LYS A 76 7.22 5.61 -1.65
C LYS A 76 8.59 5.07 -1.23
N GLY A 77 8.63 3.99 -0.44
CA GLY A 77 9.88 3.33 -0.05
C GLY A 77 10.66 2.78 -1.26
N ARG A 78 9.96 2.24 -2.27
CA ARG A 78 10.58 1.76 -3.51
C ARG A 78 11.21 2.85 -4.36
N ALA A 79 10.75 4.10 -4.26
CA ALA A 79 11.28 5.22 -5.01
C ALA A 79 12.34 6.03 -4.22
N GLU A 80 12.33 5.94 -2.89
CA GLU A 80 13.18 6.74 -2.00
C GLU A 80 14.67 6.38 -2.13
N GLU A 81 15.53 7.38 -2.33
CA GLU A 81 16.98 7.20 -2.45
C GLU A 81 17.69 7.22 -1.10
N GLN A 82 17.21 8.03 -0.15
CA GLN A 82 17.81 8.14 1.18
C GLN A 82 17.52 6.88 2.01
N ALA A 83 18.57 6.21 2.47
CA ALA A 83 18.48 4.95 3.21
C ALA A 83 17.52 4.98 4.42
N ASP A 84 17.67 5.98 5.29
CA ASP A 84 16.87 6.08 6.52
C ASP A 84 15.41 6.40 6.23
N ALA A 85 15.14 7.32 5.29
CA ALA A 85 13.78 7.62 4.85
C ALA A 85 13.11 6.41 4.18
N ARG A 86 13.87 5.64 3.39
CA ARG A 86 13.39 4.42 2.76
C ARG A 86 12.96 3.40 3.80
N LEU A 87 13.81 3.13 4.79
CA LEU A 87 13.48 2.21 5.86
C LEU A 87 12.25 2.69 6.63
N ALA A 88 12.15 3.99 6.90
CA ALA A 88 10.98 4.57 7.56
C ALA A 88 9.69 4.36 6.76
N TRP A 89 9.73 4.47 5.43
CA TRP A 89 8.58 4.17 4.58
C TRP A 89 8.16 2.70 4.66
N PHE A 90 9.11 1.76 4.62
CA PHE A 90 8.77 0.34 4.77
C PHE A 90 8.25 0.00 6.16
N THR A 91 8.77 0.61 7.23
CA THR A 91 8.20 0.43 8.57
C THR A 91 6.76 0.95 8.67
N ARG A 92 6.45 2.11 8.06
CA ARG A 92 5.05 2.59 7.99
C ARG A 92 4.16 1.64 7.18
N ALA A 93 4.66 1.12 6.06
CA ALA A 93 3.93 0.12 5.28
C ALA A 93 3.65 -1.16 6.09
N GLU A 94 4.63 -1.62 6.88
CA GLU A 94 4.51 -2.80 7.75
C GLU A 94 3.39 -2.60 8.79
N ASP A 95 3.37 -1.43 9.44
CA ASP A 95 2.37 -1.10 10.46
C ASP A 95 0.96 -1.01 9.90
N GLU A 96 0.77 -0.36 8.75
CA GLU A 96 -0.54 -0.26 8.09
C GLU A 96 -1.03 -1.63 7.60
N LEU A 97 -0.17 -2.44 7.00
CA LEU A 97 -0.56 -3.77 6.53
C LEU A 97 -0.89 -4.72 7.69
N ARG A 98 -0.23 -4.56 8.85
CA ARG A 98 -0.61 -5.28 10.07
C ARG A 98 -2.03 -4.95 10.50
N HIS A 99 -2.41 -3.67 10.51
CA HIS A 99 -3.80 -3.26 10.78
C HIS A 99 -4.79 -3.80 9.74
N ALA A 100 -4.41 -3.82 8.46
CA ALA A 100 -5.25 -4.42 7.42
C ALA A 100 -5.47 -5.93 7.62
N ILE A 101 -4.45 -6.68 8.09
CA ILE A 101 -4.60 -8.10 8.45
C ILE A 101 -5.52 -8.27 9.66
N GLU A 102 -5.40 -7.42 10.67
CA GLU A 102 -6.27 -7.44 11.86
C GLU A 102 -7.74 -7.24 11.46
N ALA A 103 -8.01 -6.33 10.52
CA ALA A 103 -9.35 -6.05 10.01
C ALA A 103 -9.89 -7.19 9.12
N THR A 104 -9.05 -7.78 8.27
CA THR A 104 -9.44 -8.87 7.35
C THR A 104 -8.46 -10.06 7.41
N PRO A 105 -8.51 -10.91 8.45
CA PRO A 105 -7.51 -11.97 8.66
C PRO A 105 -7.51 -13.08 7.61
N ALA A 106 -8.53 -13.16 6.75
CA ALA A 106 -8.62 -14.15 5.69
C ALA A 106 -7.99 -13.69 4.36
N ASP A 107 -7.64 -12.40 4.23
CA ASP A 107 -7.07 -11.85 3.01
C ASP A 107 -5.62 -12.31 2.83
N TRP A 108 -5.38 -13.07 1.75
CA TRP A 108 -4.05 -13.58 1.42
C TRP A 108 -3.17 -12.54 0.75
N ASP A 109 -3.76 -11.58 0.03
CA ASP A 109 -2.99 -10.56 -0.69
C ASP A 109 -2.36 -9.60 0.33
N THR A 110 -3.15 -9.12 1.30
CA THR A 110 -2.62 -8.30 2.41
C THR A 110 -1.53 -9.04 3.20
N LYS A 111 -1.67 -10.35 3.46
CA LYS A 111 -0.63 -11.14 4.13
C LYS A 111 0.65 -11.24 3.32
N TYR A 112 0.53 -11.42 2.01
CA TYR A 112 1.68 -11.47 1.11
C TYR A 112 2.43 -10.13 1.13
N ASP A 113 1.71 -9.02 1.00
CA ASP A 113 2.29 -7.67 1.01
C ASP A 113 2.96 -7.36 2.36
N PHE A 114 2.32 -7.76 3.47
CA PHE A 114 2.90 -7.62 4.81
C PHE A 114 4.23 -8.38 4.95
N GLU A 115 4.27 -9.65 4.53
CA GLU A 115 5.49 -10.46 4.59
C GLU A 115 6.59 -9.87 3.70
N LEU A 116 6.23 -9.39 2.50
CA LEU A 116 7.15 -8.75 1.57
C LEU A 116 7.81 -7.52 2.22
N VAL A 117 7.00 -6.61 2.77
CA VAL A 117 7.48 -5.39 3.43
C VAL A 117 8.34 -5.73 4.65
N THR A 118 7.88 -6.66 5.49
CA THR A 118 8.59 -7.08 6.71
C THR A 118 9.99 -7.60 6.38
N ARG A 119 10.11 -8.46 5.37
CA ARG A 119 11.40 -9.00 4.93
C ARG A 119 12.30 -7.91 4.34
N LEU A 120 11.74 -6.99 3.57
CA LEU A 120 12.51 -5.87 3.02
C LEU A 120 13.03 -4.95 4.12
N ALA A 121 12.19 -4.58 5.08
CA ALA A 121 12.60 -3.77 6.22
C ALA A 121 13.71 -4.45 7.03
N ALA A 122 13.56 -5.75 7.31
CA ALA A 122 14.59 -6.54 8.00
C ALA A 122 15.92 -6.59 7.22
N ALA A 123 15.86 -6.80 5.90
CA ALA A 123 17.06 -6.82 5.07
C ALA A 123 17.73 -5.44 4.96
N LEU A 124 16.95 -4.36 4.87
CA LEU A 124 17.47 -2.99 4.84
C LEU A 124 18.10 -2.57 6.16
N ARG A 125 17.61 -3.06 7.31
CA ARG A 125 18.30 -2.84 8.59
C ARG A 125 19.72 -3.44 8.59
N GLN A 126 19.95 -4.51 7.84
CA GLN A 126 21.28 -5.12 7.68
C GLN A 126 22.11 -4.46 6.57
N GLN A 127 21.46 -4.00 5.50
CA GLN A 127 22.09 -3.43 4.31
C GLN A 127 21.42 -2.10 3.91
N PRO A 128 21.55 -1.04 4.74
CA PRO A 128 20.76 0.20 4.57
C PRO A 128 21.10 0.96 3.29
N GLN A 129 22.33 0.85 2.81
CA GLN A 129 22.82 1.54 1.61
C GLN A 129 22.44 0.83 0.30
N THR A 130 21.64 -0.24 0.34
CA THR A 130 21.18 -0.93 -0.87
C THR A 130 20.36 0.03 -1.74
N PRO A 131 20.70 0.30 -3.00
CA PRO A 131 19.94 1.24 -3.81
C PRO A 131 18.55 0.67 -4.20
N PRO A 132 17.57 1.52 -4.53
CA PRO A 132 16.19 1.09 -4.81
C PRO A 132 16.07 0.01 -5.88
N ARG A 133 16.89 0.12 -6.94
CA ARG A 133 16.92 -0.83 -8.05
C ARG A 133 17.37 -2.25 -7.65
N GLN A 134 17.99 -2.39 -6.48
CA GLN A 134 18.49 -3.67 -5.96
C GLN A 134 17.66 -4.21 -4.80
N LEU A 135 16.59 -3.53 -4.37
CA LEU A 135 15.77 -3.94 -3.22
C LEU A 135 15.30 -5.40 -3.31
N MET A 136 14.75 -5.79 -4.46
CA MET A 136 14.26 -7.16 -4.65
C MET A 136 15.38 -8.22 -4.67
N GLN A 137 16.64 -7.81 -4.85
CA GLN A 137 17.78 -8.73 -4.77
C GLN A 137 18.06 -9.15 -3.33
N LEU A 138 17.72 -8.31 -2.34
CA LEU A 138 17.86 -8.62 -0.93
C LEU A 138 17.02 -9.83 -0.50
N LEU A 139 15.90 -10.05 -1.18
CA LEU A 139 14.98 -11.16 -0.89
C LEU A 139 15.32 -12.43 -1.66
N ARG A 140 16.29 -12.39 -2.58
CA ARG A 140 16.66 -13.57 -3.35
C ARG A 140 17.34 -14.58 -2.43
N PRO A 141 16.97 -15.87 -2.50
CA PRO A 141 17.65 -16.91 -1.75
C PRO A 141 19.15 -16.87 -2.08
N GLN A 142 19.99 -16.69 -1.07
CA GLN A 142 21.43 -16.82 -1.25
C GLN A 142 21.75 -18.30 -1.48
N PRO A 143 22.56 -18.65 -2.49
CA PRO A 143 22.97 -20.02 -2.69
C PRO A 143 23.71 -20.52 -1.45
N LYS A 144 23.29 -21.67 -0.92
CA LYS A 144 23.99 -22.32 0.20
C LYS A 144 25.45 -22.55 -0.20
N PRO A 145 26.43 -22.34 0.70
CA PRO A 145 27.82 -22.69 0.42
C PRO A 145 27.91 -24.15 -0.05
N GLY A 146 28.41 -24.37 -1.27
CA GLY A 146 28.53 -25.70 -1.89
C GLY A 146 27.34 -26.15 -2.77
N ALA A 147 26.31 -25.33 -2.98
CA ALA A 147 25.23 -25.67 -3.90
C ALA A 147 25.69 -25.63 -5.37
N LYS A 148 25.60 -26.77 -6.07
CA LYS A 148 25.86 -26.83 -7.52
C LYS A 148 24.81 -25.99 -8.27
N PRO A 149 25.20 -25.20 -9.30
CA PRO A 149 24.25 -24.41 -10.07
C PRO A 149 23.23 -25.34 -10.75
N VAL A 150 21.94 -25.08 -10.53
CA VAL A 150 20.87 -25.81 -11.19
C VAL A 150 20.88 -25.41 -12.66
N LYS A 151 21.10 -26.38 -13.54
CA LYS A 151 21.07 -26.21 -15.00
C LYS A 151 19.68 -25.67 -15.38
N ARG A 152 19.61 -24.46 -15.94
CA ARG A 152 18.38 -23.93 -16.54
C ARG A 152 18.02 -24.83 -17.72
N VAL A 153 16.88 -25.51 -17.65
CA VAL A 153 16.27 -26.18 -18.80
C VAL A 153 15.50 -25.09 -19.53
N GLY A 154 15.90 -24.81 -20.77
CA GLY A 154 15.22 -23.87 -21.67
C GLY A 154 14.03 -24.52 -22.36
#